data_AF-A0A6C0BNZ7-F1
#
_entry.id   AF-A0A6C0BNZ7-F1
#
_cell.length_a   1.000
_cell.length_b   1.000
_cell.length_c   1.000
_cell.angle_alpha   90.00
_cell.angle_beta   90.00
_cell.angle_gamma   90.00
#
_symmetry.space_group_name_H-M   'P 1'
#
loop_
_entity.id
_entity.type
_entity.pdbx_description
1 polymer ?
#
loop_
_entity_poly.entity_id
_entity_poly.type
_entity_poly.pdbx_seq_one_letter_code
_entity_poly.pdbx_strand_id
1 'polypeptide(L)'
;MQFIKFPKITPSYSTRFQTEIAPFTAQEGDWVVLEKVHGSNASFACDGKEVKLGKRRSFVKDFKQFYRSADFLETHKDRVLGLWADLKDAEHVVIFGELFGGHYGDLKSSVVRVQREVDYCPQHVFYAFDIWVDGEFLNHDTCCALWRKHGFFTRNLCFKGLTRTPSNFPQPATRNQPRFPSGSA
;
A
#
# COMPACT_ATOMS: atom_id res chain seq x y z
N MET A 1 -2.08 -21.40 0.71
CA MET A 1 -2.01 -20.02 0.19
C MET A 1 -0.91 -19.81 -0.87
N GLN A 2 -1.26 -19.22 -2.02
CA GLN A 2 -0.32 -18.86 -3.11
C GLN A 2 0.21 -17.42 -2.97
N PHE A 3 1.42 -17.13 -3.42
CA PHE A 3 1.90 -15.74 -3.48
C PHE A 3 1.32 -15.00 -4.70
N ILE A 4 0.64 -13.88 -4.48
CA ILE A 4 0.16 -12.98 -5.54
C ILE A 4 1.12 -11.79 -5.66
N LYS A 5 1.65 -11.60 -6.86
CA LYS A 5 2.57 -10.51 -7.17
C LYS A 5 1.79 -9.25 -7.57
N PHE A 6 2.07 -8.13 -6.92
CA PHE A 6 1.48 -6.86 -7.31
C PHE A 6 1.90 -6.47 -8.75
N PRO A 7 0.96 -6.01 -9.61
CA PRO A 7 1.26 -5.53 -10.94
C PRO A 7 2.30 -4.39 -10.95
N LYS A 8 3.08 -4.29 -12.04
CA LYS A 8 3.95 -3.12 -12.23
C LYS A 8 3.09 -1.94 -12.71
N ILE A 9 3.25 -0.79 -12.07
CA ILE A 9 2.65 0.46 -12.53
C ILE A 9 3.45 0.98 -13.72
N THR A 10 2.75 1.27 -14.82
CA THR A 10 3.36 1.82 -16.05
C THR A 10 3.56 3.32 -15.88
N PRO A 11 4.78 3.86 -16.06
CA PRO A 11 5.02 5.30 -15.99
C PRO A 11 4.26 6.04 -17.10
N SER A 12 3.65 7.17 -16.76
CA SER A 12 2.85 7.97 -17.71
C SER A 12 3.64 8.50 -18.91
N TYR A 13 4.95 8.72 -18.75
CA TYR A 13 5.84 9.16 -19.82
C TYR A 13 6.34 8.02 -20.73
N SER A 14 6.02 6.76 -20.41
CA SER A 14 6.50 5.63 -21.22
C SER A 14 5.73 5.50 -22.53
N THR A 15 6.39 5.04 -23.59
CA THR A 15 5.76 4.74 -24.88
C THR A 15 4.55 3.83 -24.69
N ARG A 16 4.72 2.76 -23.89
CA ARG A 16 3.65 1.82 -23.57
C ARG A 16 2.42 2.52 -22.99
N PHE A 17 2.59 3.44 -22.04
CA PHE A 17 1.45 4.18 -21.51
C PHE A 17 0.75 4.97 -22.60
N GLN A 18 1.51 5.72 -23.40
CA GLN A 18 0.94 6.59 -24.44
C GLN A 18 0.20 5.81 -25.52
N THR A 19 0.68 4.63 -25.91
CA THR A 19 0.10 3.85 -27.01
C THR A 19 -0.96 2.86 -26.56
N GLU A 20 -0.81 2.24 -25.38
CA GLU A 20 -1.68 1.13 -24.95
C GLU A 20 -2.62 1.50 -23.81
N ILE A 21 -2.31 2.48 -22.98
CA ILE A 21 -3.08 2.76 -21.75
C ILE A 21 -3.87 4.05 -21.89
N ALA A 22 -3.23 5.11 -22.39
CA ALA A 22 -3.83 6.42 -22.55
C ALA A 22 -5.16 6.40 -23.33
N PRO A 23 -5.33 5.62 -24.42
CA PRO A 23 -6.61 5.53 -25.14
C PRO A 23 -7.77 4.99 -24.28
N PHE A 24 -7.51 4.08 -23.35
CA PHE A 24 -8.53 3.58 -22.41
C PHE A 24 -8.79 4.59 -21.30
N THR A 25 -7.77 5.34 -20.87
CA THR A 25 -7.96 6.40 -19.86
C THR A 25 -8.65 7.64 -20.39
N ALA A 26 -8.75 7.78 -21.72
CA ALA A 26 -9.47 8.85 -22.41
C ALA A 26 -11.01 8.75 -22.29
N GLN A 27 -11.50 7.59 -21.84
CA GLN A 27 -12.91 7.37 -21.54
C GLN A 27 -13.27 8.00 -20.20
N GLU A 28 -14.48 8.54 -20.08
CA GLU A 28 -14.95 9.10 -18.81
C GLU A 28 -15.06 8.00 -17.75
N GLY A 29 -14.49 8.28 -16.58
CA GLY A 29 -14.50 7.38 -15.44
C GLY A 29 -13.94 8.07 -14.20
N ASP A 30 -14.23 7.51 -13.03
CA ASP A 30 -13.72 8.01 -11.77
C ASP A 30 -12.27 7.57 -11.57
N TRP A 31 -11.36 8.54 -11.63
CA TRP A 31 -9.95 8.30 -11.36
C TRP A 31 -9.59 8.69 -9.94
N VAL A 32 -8.70 7.90 -9.35
CA VAL A 32 -8.15 8.11 -8.02
C VAL A 32 -6.65 8.30 -8.11
N VAL A 33 -6.16 9.39 -7.53
CA VAL A 33 -4.73 9.66 -7.38
C VAL A 33 -4.37 9.61 -5.90
N LEU A 34 -3.33 8.84 -5.59
CA LEU A 34 -2.79 8.67 -4.25
C LEU A 34 -1.32 9.07 -4.21
N GLU A 35 -0.82 9.43 -3.04
CA GLU A 35 0.60 9.63 -2.82
C GLU A 35 1.34 8.33 -3.08
N LYS A 36 2.39 8.41 -3.91
CA LYS A 36 3.32 7.29 -4.06
C LYS A 36 4.36 7.34 -2.95
N VAL A 37 4.10 6.62 -1.86
CA VAL A 37 5.07 6.43 -0.75
C VAL A 37 6.33 5.75 -1.26
N HIS A 38 7.49 6.22 -0.81
CA HIS A 38 8.79 5.62 -1.14
C HIS A 38 9.25 4.73 0.01
N GLY A 39 8.89 3.45 -0.05
CA GLY A 39 9.26 2.46 0.96
C GLY A 39 9.72 1.16 0.31
N SER A 40 9.24 0.05 0.85
CA SER A 40 9.42 -1.27 0.28
C SER A 40 8.06 -1.93 0.12
N ASN A 41 7.76 -2.41 -1.09
CA ASN A 41 6.50 -3.09 -1.34
C ASN A 41 6.33 -4.29 -0.40
N ALA A 42 5.21 -4.29 0.31
CA ALA A 42 4.81 -5.31 1.26
C ALA A 42 3.36 -5.74 0.99
N SER A 43 3.03 -6.95 1.41
CA SER A 43 1.65 -7.42 1.38
C SER A 43 1.33 -8.37 2.52
N PHE A 44 0.07 -8.44 2.89
CA PHE A 44 -0.45 -9.49 3.78
C PHE A 44 -1.38 -10.39 2.98
N ALA A 45 -1.02 -11.66 2.84
CA ALA A 45 -1.90 -12.67 2.28
C ALA A 45 -2.60 -13.43 3.41
N CYS A 46 -3.89 -13.68 3.27
CA CYS A 46 -4.73 -14.34 4.26
C CYS A 46 -5.72 -15.31 3.59
N ASP A 47 -5.89 -16.49 4.19
CA ASP A 47 -6.87 -17.52 3.78
C ASP A 47 -7.88 -17.86 4.91
N GLY A 48 -8.02 -16.95 5.87
CA GLY A 48 -8.84 -17.12 7.06
C GLY A 48 -8.22 -17.96 8.18
N LYS A 49 -7.08 -18.63 7.93
CA LYS A 49 -6.36 -19.44 8.93
C LYS A 49 -4.98 -18.87 9.23
N GLU A 50 -4.23 -18.52 8.18
CA GLU A 50 -2.89 -17.98 8.30
C GLU A 50 -2.77 -16.59 7.67
N VAL A 51 -1.89 -15.77 8.22
CA VAL A 51 -1.47 -14.50 7.61
C VAL A 51 0.01 -14.58 7.27
N LYS A 52 0.37 -14.34 6.00
CA LYS A 52 1.76 -14.31 5.52
C LYS A 52 2.16 -12.93 5.03
N LEU A 53 3.33 -12.48 5.47
CA LEU A 53 3.97 -11.26 4.95
C LEU A 53 4.65 -11.55 3.61
N GLY A 54 4.30 -10.77 2.60
CA GLY A 54 4.90 -10.74 1.28
C GLY A 54 5.84 -9.54 1.10
N LYS A 55 6.90 -9.75 0.33
CA LYS A 55 7.66 -8.70 -0.36
C LYS A 55 7.36 -8.78 -1.85
N ARG A 56 7.80 -7.79 -2.63
CA ARG A 56 7.56 -7.68 -4.10
C ARG A 56 7.58 -8.96 -4.94
N ARG A 57 8.36 -9.97 -4.57
CA ARG A 57 8.57 -11.19 -5.39
C ARG A 57 8.24 -12.50 -4.70
N SER A 58 7.96 -12.50 -3.39
CA SER A 58 7.73 -13.73 -2.64
C SER A 58 7.19 -13.44 -1.25
N PHE A 59 6.72 -14.49 -0.56
CA PHE A 59 6.61 -14.45 0.90
C PHE A 59 7.99 -14.21 1.56
N VAL A 60 7.96 -13.58 2.72
CA VAL A 60 9.14 -13.38 3.57
C VAL A 60 9.44 -14.69 4.27
N LYS A 61 10.64 -15.24 4.05
CA LYS A 61 11.14 -16.46 4.71
C LYS A 61 12.02 -16.17 5.92
N ASP A 62 12.76 -15.06 5.85
CA ASP A 62 13.64 -14.59 6.92
C ASP A 62 13.30 -13.13 7.23
N PHE A 63 12.58 -12.93 8.33
CA PHE A 63 12.16 -11.60 8.79
C PHE A 63 13.36 -10.73 9.18
N LYS A 64 14.51 -11.31 9.59
CA LYS A 64 15.70 -10.53 9.94
C LYS A 64 16.26 -9.78 8.74
N GLN A 65 16.13 -10.36 7.54
CA GLN A 65 16.59 -9.77 6.29
C GLN A 65 15.60 -8.79 5.65
N PHE A 66 14.31 -8.91 5.98
CA PHE A 66 13.28 -7.97 5.52
C PHE A 66 12.96 -6.96 6.63
N TYR A 67 13.91 -6.05 6.89
CA TYR A 67 13.77 -4.95 7.86
C TYR A 67 13.48 -5.37 9.32
N ARG A 68 13.73 -6.63 9.71
CA ARG A 68 13.34 -7.16 11.04
C ARG A 68 11.83 -7.10 11.28
N SER A 69 11.06 -7.38 10.23
CA SER A 69 9.59 -7.24 10.16
C SER A 69 8.77 -8.31 10.88
N ALA A 70 9.33 -9.02 11.86
CA ALA A 70 8.56 -10.01 12.62
C ALA A 70 7.42 -9.33 13.38
N ASP A 71 7.76 -8.30 14.17
CA ASP A 71 6.78 -7.50 14.92
C ASP A 71 5.79 -6.78 13.99
N PHE A 72 6.25 -6.41 12.79
CA PHE A 72 5.40 -5.81 11.77
C PHE A 72 4.30 -6.77 11.30
N LEU A 73 4.59 -8.07 11.13
CA LEU A 73 3.56 -9.06 10.85
C LEU A 73 2.62 -9.22 12.04
N GLU A 74 3.16 -9.46 13.24
CA GLU A 74 2.36 -9.71 14.45
C GLU A 74 1.36 -8.58 14.73
N THR A 75 1.81 -7.33 14.64
CA THR A 75 0.98 -6.13 14.91
C THR A 75 -0.15 -5.90 13.90
N HIS A 76 -0.16 -6.62 12.76
CA HIS A 76 -1.19 -6.48 11.72
C HIS A 76 -2.09 -7.70 11.60
N LYS A 77 -1.75 -8.85 12.20
CA LYS A 77 -2.51 -10.11 12.03
C LYS A 77 -4.00 -9.96 12.32
N ASP A 78 -4.36 -9.38 13.46
CA ASP A 78 -5.76 -9.25 13.87
C ASP A 78 -6.55 -8.36 12.91
N ARG A 79 -5.95 -7.27 12.41
CA ARG A 79 -6.57 -6.39 11.40
C ARG A 79 -6.78 -7.10 10.08
N VAL A 80 -5.81 -7.91 9.66
CA VAL A 80 -5.90 -8.69 8.41
C VAL A 80 -6.98 -9.77 8.51
N LEU A 81 -7.03 -10.50 9.64
CA LEU A 81 -8.04 -11.52 9.88
C LEU A 81 -9.44 -10.91 9.98
N GLY A 82 -9.58 -9.76 10.67
CA GLY A 82 -10.83 -9.01 10.73
C GLY A 82 -11.30 -8.56 9.35
N LEU A 83 -10.39 -8.05 8.51
CA LEU A 83 -10.69 -7.64 7.15
C LEU A 83 -11.13 -8.83 6.29
N TRP A 84 -10.41 -9.95 6.37
CA TRP A 84 -10.79 -11.18 5.66
C TRP A 84 -12.19 -11.65 6.08
N ALA A 85 -12.53 -11.62 7.37
CA ALA A 85 -13.84 -12.07 7.87
C ALA A 85 -15.02 -11.24 7.36
N ASP A 86 -14.80 -9.97 6.99
CA ASP A 86 -15.83 -9.12 6.37
C ASP A 86 -16.05 -9.41 4.89
N LEU A 87 -15.04 -9.97 4.22
CA LEU A 87 -15.12 -10.42 2.83
C LEU A 87 -15.70 -11.82 2.81
N LYS A 88 -17.01 -11.91 3.05
CA LYS A 88 -17.75 -13.18 3.05
C LYS A 88 -17.44 -13.97 1.78
N ASP A 89 -17.24 -15.28 1.95
CA ASP A 89 -16.93 -16.24 0.90
C ASP A 89 -15.55 -16.08 0.23
N ALA A 90 -14.70 -15.16 0.72
CA ALA A 90 -13.34 -15.03 0.20
C ALA A 90 -12.46 -16.20 0.64
N GLU A 91 -11.84 -16.90 -0.31
CA GLU A 91 -10.89 -17.98 -0.02
C GLU A 91 -9.48 -17.44 0.19
N HIS A 92 -9.12 -16.38 -0.53
CA HIS A 92 -7.78 -15.81 -0.51
C HIS A 92 -7.81 -14.30 -0.74
N VAL A 93 -7.33 -13.58 0.27
CA VAL A 93 -7.24 -12.12 0.28
C VAL A 93 -5.78 -11.70 0.33
N VAL A 94 -5.40 -10.72 -0.51
CA VAL A 94 -4.09 -10.09 -0.44
C VAL A 94 -4.26 -8.58 -0.31
N ILE A 95 -3.82 -8.06 0.83
CA ILE A 95 -3.73 -6.63 1.10
C ILE A 95 -2.36 -6.14 0.65
N PHE A 96 -2.31 -5.29 -0.37
CA PHE A 96 -1.08 -4.68 -0.86
C PHE A 96 -0.85 -3.31 -0.23
N GLY A 97 0.42 -3.06 0.06
CA GLY A 97 0.84 -1.78 0.62
C GLY A 97 2.33 -1.53 0.49
N GLU A 98 2.74 -0.45 1.13
CA GLU A 98 4.13 -0.06 1.25
C GLU A 98 4.53 -0.09 2.73
N LEU A 99 5.56 -0.86 3.07
CA LEU A 99 6.25 -0.75 4.35
C LEU A 99 7.20 0.46 4.26
N PHE A 100 7.11 1.40 5.19
CA PHE A 100 7.98 2.59 5.22
C PHE A 100 8.31 3.02 6.66
N GLY A 101 9.20 4.01 6.78
CA GLY A 101 9.60 4.60 8.06
C GLY A 101 10.91 4.06 8.62
N GLY A 102 11.02 4.07 9.94
CA GLY A 102 12.24 3.72 10.69
C GLY A 102 13.27 4.83 10.81
N HIS A 103 12.95 6.06 10.39
CA HIS A 103 13.80 7.24 10.56
C HIS A 103 12.97 8.53 10.40
N TYR A 104 13.19 9.49 11.30
CA TYR A 104 12.62 10.83 11.21
C TYR A 104 13.46 11.85 11.99
N GLY A 105 14.32 12.58 11.29
CA GLY A 105 15.23 13.55 11.92
C GLY A 105 16.02 12.90 13.06
N ASP A 106 16.07 13.58 14.21
CA ASP A 106 16.81 13.12 15.40
C ASP A 106 16.01 12.20 16.34
N LEU A 107 14.78 11.81 15.97
CA LEU A 107 13.97 10.93 16.80
C LEU A 107 14.55 9.52 16.84
N LYS A 108 14.63 8.94 18.05
CA LYS A 108 15.09 7.56 18.23
C LYS A 108 14.12 6.57 17.55
N SER A 109 14.68 5.67 16.76
CA SER A 109 13.97 4.55 16.13
C SER A 109 14.49 3.23 16.69
N SER A 110 13.58 2.30 17.00
CA SER A 110 13.89 0.92 17.38
C SER A 110 13.89 -0.04 16.19
N VAL A 111 13.50 0.43 15.00
CA VAL A 111 13.33 -0.38 13.80
C VAL A 111 14.32 0.00 12.70
N VAL A 112 14.49 -0.88 11.73
CA VAL A 112 15.42 -0.65 10.61
C VAL A 112 14.84 0.39 9.66
N ARG A 113 15.62 1.44 9.36
CA ARG A 113 15.28 2.43 8.33
C ARG A 113 15.01 1.75 6.98
N VAL A 114 13.86 2.04 6.36
CA VAL A 114 13.44 1.36 5.13
C VAL A 114 14.07 1.98 3.87
N GLN A 115 14.11 3.32 3.77
CA GLN A 115 14.72 4.08 2.67
C GLN A 115 15.59 5.23 3.22
N ARG A 116 16.65 5.59 2.50
CA ARG A 116 17.63 6.61 2.93
C ARG A 116 17.29 8.02 2.45
N GLU A 117 16.45 8.12 1.43
CA GLU A 117 16.18 9.33 0.66
C GLU A 117 14.99 10.13 1.22
N VAL A 118 14.21 9.52 2.13
CA VAL A 118 12.97 10.05 2.67
C VAL A 118 12.89 9.78 4.16
N ASP A 119 12.27 10.73 4.88
CA ASP A 119 11.97 10.63 6.30
C ASP A 119 10.48 10.78 6.48
N TYR A 120 9.87 9.76 7.07
CA TYR A 120 8.43 9.71 7.28
C TYR A 120 8.12 9.64 8.78
N CYS A 121 8.55 8.58 9.45
CA CYS A 121 8.33 8.40 10.89
C CYS A 121 9.39 7.48 11.49
N PRO A 122 9.61 7.52 12.82
CA PRO A 122 10.60 6.67 13.46
C PRO A 122 10.16 5.20 13.59
N GLN A 123 8.88 4.87 13.42
CA GLN A 123 8.38 3.49 13.45
C GLN A 123 8.22 2.90 12.04
N HIS A 124 7.96 1.60 11.95
CA HIS A 124 7.45 0.97 10.74
C HIS A 124 5.96 1.22 10.63
N VAL A 125 5.53 1.67 9.45
CA VAL A 125 4.11 1.87 9.13
C VAL A 125 3.81 1.15 7.82
N PHE A 126 2.61 0.58 7.74
CA PHE A 126 2.07 -0.03 6.53
C PHE A 126 1.09 0.92 5.85
N TYR A 127 1.40 1.36 4.63
CA TYR A 127 0.50 2.13 3.80
C TYR A 127 -0.30 1.22 2.88
N ALA A 128 -1.55 0.90 3.23
CA ALA A 128 -2.40 0.05 2.41
C ALA A 128 -2.94 0.82 1.20
N PHE A 129 -2.87 0.22 0.01
CA PHE A 129 -3.32 0.86 -1.23
C PHE A 129 -4.25 0.01 -2.11
N ASP A 130 -4.18 -1.33 -2.07
CA ASP A 130 -5.02 -2.22 -2.87
C ASP A 130 -5.40 -3.49 -2.10
N ILE A 131 -6.58 -4.05 -2.42
CA ILE A 131 -7.03 -5.37 -1.95
C ILE A 131 -7.31 -6.23 -3.18
N TRP A 132 -6.73 -7.42 -3.20
CA TRP A 132 -7.06 -8.47 -4.15
C TRP A 132 -7.83 -9.57 -3.43
N VAL A 133 -8.90 -10.06 -4.05
CA VAL A 133 -9.78 -11.12 -3.54
C VAL A 133 -10.04 -12.09 -4.69
N ASP A 134 -9.61 -13.34 -4.54
CA ASP A 134 -9.96 -14.48 -5.42
C ASP A 134 -9.89 -14.25 -6.94
N GLY A 135 -8.96 -13.41 -7.39
CA GLY A 135 -8.72 -13.14 -8.80
C GLY A 135 -8.83 -11.67 -9.16
N GLU A 136 -9.54 -10.88 -8.35
CA GLU A 136 -9.95 -9.53 -8.71
C GLU A 136 -9.50 -8.48 -7.69
N PHE A 137 -9.27 -7.25 -8.16
CA PHE A 137 -9.01 -6.11 -7.29
C PHE A 137 -10.32 -5.44 -6.90
N LEU A 138 -10.48 -5.12 -5.62
CA LEU A 138 -11.61 -4.33 -5.15
C LEU A 138 -11.47 -2.87 -5.63
N ASN A 139 -12.60 -2.22 -5.88
CA ASN A 139 -12.60 -0.79 -6.19
C ASN A 139 -12.13 0.06 -4.99
N HIS A 140 -11.65 1.27 -5.27
CA HIS A 140 -11.04 2.14 -4.27
C HIS A 140 -11.97 2.47 -3.09
N ASP A 141 -13.25 2.73 -3.33
CA ASP A 141 -14.20 3.10 -2.26
C ASP A 141 -14.42 1.94 -1.29
N THR A 142 -14.50 0.72 -1.81
CA THR A 142 -14.60 -0.51 -1.01
C THR A 142 -13.34 -0.71 -0.17
N CYS A 143 -12.15 -0.56 -0.78
CA CYS A 143 -10.88 -0.58 -0.07
C CYS A 143 -10.86 0.45 1.08
N CYS A 144 -11.23 1.72 0.81
CA CYS A 144 -11.28 2.76 1.83
C CYS A 144 -12.23 2.45 2.99
N ALA A 145 -13.40 1.86 2.72
CA ALA A 145 -14.32 1.45 3.77
C ALA A 145 -13.69 0.39 4.69
N LEU A 146 -13.02 -0.61 4.10
CA LEU A 146 -12.32 -1.67 4.84
C LEU A 146 -11.12 -1.12 5.62
N TRP A 147 -10.34 -0.21 5.04
CA TRP A 147 -9.21 0.43 5.73
C TRP A 147 -9.64 1.16 6.98
N ARG A 148 -10.71 1.97 6.89
CA ARG A 148 -11.25 2.70 8.04
C ARG A 148 -11.77 1.74 9.10
N LYS A 149 -12.51 0.71 8.70
CA LYS A 149 -13.11 -0.26 9.63
C LYS A 149 -12.05 -1.04 10.43
N HIS A 150 -10.97 -1.46 9.77
CA HIS A 150 -9.94 -2.31 10.38
C HIS A 150 -8.69 -1.55 10.84
N GLY A 151 -8.68 -0.22 10.72
CA GLY A 151 -7.58 0.62 11.19
C GLY A 151 -6.29 0.47 10.39
N PHE A 152 -6.39 0.22 9.08
CA PHE A 152 -5.23 0.30 8.19
C PHE A 152 -4.90 1.75 7.87
N PHE A 153 -3.62 2.10 7.97
CA PHE A 153 -3.16 3.42 7.57
C PHE A 153 -3.26 3.56 6.05
N THR A 154 -3.99 4.60 5.63
CA THR A 154 -4.08 5.08 4.26
C THR A 154 -4.15 6.60 4.32
N ARG A 155 -3.64 7.31 3.31
CA ARG A 155 -3.72 8.77 3.25
C ARG A 155 -4.97 9.18 2.51
N ASN A 156 -5.39 10.41 2.80
CA ASN A 156 -6.43 11.08 2.05
C ASN A 156 -6.07 11.12 0.57
N LEU A 157 -7.08 10.87 -0.26
CA LEU A 157 -7.08 11.07 -1.71
C LEU A 157 -6.34 12.34 -2.09
N CYS A 158 -5.31 12.22 -2.94
CA CYS A 158 -4.72 13.40 -3.59
C CYS A 158 -5.71 14.00 -4.59
N PHE A 159 -6.51 13.15 -5.25
CA PHE A 159 -7.61 13.55 -6.12
C PHE A 159 -8.61 12.40 -6.34
N LYS A 160 -9.91 12.72 -6.34
CA LYS A 160 -10.98 11.88 -6.91
C LYS A 160 -11.83 12.73 -7.85
N GLY A 161 -12.10 12.25 -9.06
CA GLY A 161 -13.01 12.94 -9.96
C GLY A 161 -13.00 12.41 -11.39
N LEU A 162 -13.99 12.86 -12.16
CA LEU A 162 -14.13 12.60 -13.59
C LEU A 162 -13.07 13.40 -14.34
N THR A 163 -12.11 12.71 -14.94
CA THR A 163 -11.19 13.34 -15.91
C THR A 163 -11.03 12.46 -17.13
N ARG A 164 -10.72 13.10 -18.27
CA ARG A 164 -10.36 12.40 -19.51
C ARG A 164 -8.91 11.92 -19.50
N THR A 165 -8.07 12.31 -18.53
CA THR A 165 -6.69 11.82 -18.41
C THR A 165 -6.11 12.10 -17.01
N PRO A 166 -5.54 11.09 -16.33
CA PRO A 166 -4.74 11.29 -15.13
C PRO A 166 -3.41 12.03 -15.36
N SER A 167 -2.98 12.20 -16.61
CA SER A 167 -1.68 12.79 -16.96
C SER A 167 -1.56 14.28 -16.67
N ASN A 168 -2.68 14.98 -16.47
CA ASN A 168 -2.70 16.42 -16.19
C ASN A 168 -2.65 16.75 -14.69
N PHE A 169 -2.54 15.75 -13.80
CA PHE A 169 -2.36 16.05 -12.39
C PHE A 169 -0.95 16.59 -12.14
N PRO A 170 -0.83 17.79 -11.51
CA PRO A 170 0.46 18.32 -11.16
C PRO A 170 1.16 17.32 -10.23
N GLN A 171 2.38 16.89 -10.61
CA GLN A 171 3.22 16.22 -9.63
C GLN A 171 3.40 17.18 -8.46
N PRO A 172 3.22 16.75 -7.20
CA PRO A 172 3.37 17.65 -6.06
C PRO A 172 4.74 18.31 -6.14
N ALA A 173 4.74 19.64 -6.25
CA ALA A 173 5.94 20.44 -6.26
C ALA A 173 6.70 20.18 -4.94
N THR A 174 7.91 19.61 -5.08
CA THR A 174 8.98 19.55 -4.06
C THR A 174 8.61 19.02 -2.66
N ARG A 175 9.20 17.88 -2.30
CA ARG A 175 9.72 17.41 -0.98
C ARG A 175 9.22 18.13 0.31
N ASN A 176 7.93 18.43 0.44
CA ASN A 176 7.34 18.76 1.72
C ASN A 176 7.20 17.44 2.48
N GLN A 177 8.21 17.12 3.29
CA GLN A 177 8.19 15.94 4.14
C GLN A 177 6.91 15.97 4.99
N PRO A 178 6.05 14.95 4.89
CA PRO A 178 4.84 14.94 5.67
C PRO A 178 5.17 14.80 7.16
N ARG A 179 4.55 15.62 8.02
CA ARG A 179 4.47 15.32 9.47
C ARG A 179 3.46 14.20 9.66
N PHE A 180 3.90 13.08 10.23
CA PHE A 180 3.01 12.00 10.65
C PHE A 180 2.59 12.30 12.09
N PRO A 181 1.32 12.02 12.47
CA PRO A 181 0.91 12.16 13.85
C PRO A 181 1.81 11.27 14.70
N SER A 182 2.51 11.87 15.68
CA SER A 182 3.11 11.11 16.77
C SER A 182 1.96 10.39 17.46
N GLY A 183 1.88 9.07 17.27
CA GLY A 183 0.85 8.25 17.87
C GLY A 183 0.83 8.48 19.38
N SER A 184 -0.33 8.90 19.88
CA SER A 184 -0.75 8.64 21.25
C SER A 184 -0.87 7.13 21.42
N ALA A 185 0.14 6.54 22.02
CA ALA A 185 0.09 5.29 22.75
C ALA A 185 0.46 5.60 24.20
#